data_AF-A0A7K3RRV1-F1
#
_entry.id   AF-A0A7K3RRV1-F1
#
_cell.length_a   1.000
_cell.length_b   1.000
_cell.length_c   1.000
_cell.angle_alpha   90.00
_cell.angle_beta   90.00
_cell.angle_gamma   90.00
#
_symmetry.space_group_name_H-M   'P 1'
#
loop_
_entity.id
_entity.type
_entity.pdbx_description
1 polymer ?
#
loop_
_entity_poly.entity_id
_entity_poly.type
_entity_poly.pdbx_seq_one_letter_code
_entity_poly.pdbx_strand_id
1 'polypeptide(L)'
;MTTQPERLHHLLDRARRGVILPAEGEALAVLVGELEADLHRYEEVVVGDLNEANTGLQRQATRTEARVRKLEAELYDHRLGAPMSERSAAELRRRLETGQVARRAVKAPGATCACGRPDPGPCQPCPDNTPSLHCACDCTPARAEHGEGAAGM
;
A
#
# COMPACT_ATOMS: atom_id res chain seq x y z
N MET A 1 26.46 11.12 51.68
CA MET A 1 27.04 11.51 50.38
C MET A 1 25.89 12.01 49.54
N THR A 2 25.86 13.30 49.18
CA THR A 2 24.86 13.85 48.28
C THR A 2 25.25 13.52 46.84
N THR A 3 24.30 13.07 46.03
CA THR A 3 24.53 12.86 44.61
C THR A 3 24.69 14.22 43.90
N GLN A 4 25.41 14.26 42.78
CA GLN A 4 25.62 15.48 41.98
C GLN A 4 24.34 16.31 41.73
N PRO A 5 23.18 15.72 41.35
CA PRO A 5 21.95 16.48 41.13
C PRO A 5 21.38 17.09 42.43
N GLU A 6 21.51 16.40 43.57
CA GLU A 6 21.09 16.94 44.88
C GLU A 6 21.98 18.13 45.29
N ARG A 7 23.27 18.07 44.98
CA ARG A 7 24.22 19.16 45.25
C ARG A 7 23.90 20.40 44.43
N LEU A 8 23.61 20.26 43.14
CA LEU A 8 23.21 21.37 42.28
C LEU A 8 21.91 22.01 42.77
N HIS A 9 20.91 21.19 43.09
CA HIS A 9 19.62 21.66 43.58
C HIS A 9 19.76 22.47 44.88
N HIS A 10 20.60 21.99 45.80
CA HIS A 10 20.89 22.70 47.04
C HIS A 10 21.57 24.06 46.81
N LEU A 11 22.57 24.12 45.91
CA LEU A 11 23.26 25.37 45.60
C LEU A 11 22.33 26.38 44.90
N LEU A 12 21.48 25.93 43.98
CA LEU A 12 20.49 26.77 43.31
C LEU A 12 19.46 27.33 44.28
N ASP A 13 18.98 26.51 45.22
CA ASP A 13 18.03 26.95 46.25
C ASP A 13 18.64 28.06 47.14
N ARG A 14 19.90 27.89 47.55
CA ARG A 14 20.62 28.90 48.33
C ARG A 14 20.91 30.17 47.55
N ALA A 15 21.29 30.05 46.28
CA ALA A 15 21.48 31.19 45.38
C ALA A 15 20.18 32.00 45.23
N ARG A 16 19.04 31.33 45.04
CA ARG A 16 17.71 31.97 44.93
C ARG A 16 17.30 32.71 46.20
N ARG A 17 17.71 32.23 47.36
CA ARG A 17 17.46 32.88 48.67
C ARG A 17 18.49 33.99 49.00
N GLY A 18 19.51 34.18 48.17
CA GLY A 18 20.57 35.18 48.39
C GLY A 18 21.54 34.84 49.53
N VAL A 19 21.64 33.57 49.94
CA VAL A 19 22.46 33.10 51.08
C VAL A 19 23.64 32.21 50.63
N ILE A 20 24.11 32.43 49.41
CA ILE A 20 25.22 31.67 48.83
C ILE A 20 26.55 32.26 49.29
N LEU A 21 27.47 31.38 49.73
CA LEU A 21 28.84 31.79 50.07
C LEU A 21 29.67 31.94 48.79
N PRO A 22 30.77 32.74 48.79
CA PRO A 22 31.61 32.90 47.61
C PRO A 22 32.10 31.57 47.00
N ALA A 23 32.61 30.66 47.83
CA ALA A 23 33.07 29.34 47.38
C ALA A 23 31.94 28.45 46.84
N GLU A 24 30.72 28.60 47.36
CA GLU A 24 29.54 27.90 46.84
C GLU A 24 29.09 28.49 45.50
N GLY A 25 29.24 29.81 45.31
CA GLY A 25 29.00 30.49 44.05
C GLY A 25 29.97 30.06 42.96
N GLU A 26 31.25 29.92 43.28
CA GLU A 26 32.27 29.37 42.37
C GLU A 26 31.95 27.91 42.00
N ALA A 27 31.60 27.07 42.99
CA ALA A 27 31.21 25.68 42.73
C ALA A 27 29.94 25.59 41.87
N LEU A 28 28.96 26.48 42.07
CA LEU A 28 27.77 26.56 41.24
C LEU A 28 28.10 26.99 39.81
N ALA A 29 28.97 27.98 39.63
CA ALA A 29 29.39 28.44 38.31
C ALA A 29 30.07 27.34 37.50
N VAL A 30 30.93 26.52 38.14
CA VAL A 30 31.55 25.35 37.49
C VAL A 30 30.50 24.33 37.06
N LEU A 31 29.59 23.95 37.95
CA LEU A 31 28.53 22.97 37.62
C LEU A 31 27.60 23.45 36.51
N VAL A 32 27.26 24.74 36.50
CA VAL A 32 26.45 25.34 35.43
C VAL A 32 27.22 25.34 34.11
N GLY A 33 28.50 25.71 34.10
CA GLY A 33 29.33 25.68 32.90
C GLY A 33 29.52 24.28 32.32
N GLU A 34 29.67 23.25 33.17
CA GLU A 34 29.70 21.85 32.75
C GLU A 34 28.39 21.43 32.07
N LEU A 35 27.25 21.77 32.70
CA LEU A 35 25.92 21.45 32.16
C LEU A 35 25.62 22.18 30.86
N GLU A 36 26.01 23.46 30.75
CA GLU A 36 25.89 24.24 29.52
C GLU A 36 26.72 23.63 28.39
N ALA A 37 27.95 23.19 28.70
CA ALA A 37 28.79 22.50 27.72
C ALA A 37 28.23 21.14 27.29
N ASP A 38 27.64 20.39 28.23
CA ASP A 38 26.93 19.14 27.92
C ASP A 38 25.71 19.39 27.04
N LEU A 39 24.88 20.38 27.38
CA LEU A 39 23.71 20.76 26.59
C LEU A 39 24.10 21.17 25.18
N HIS A 40 25.18 21.94 25.03
CA HIS A 40 25.67 22.33 23.71
C HIS A 40 26.10 21.12 22.87
N ARG A 41 26.83 20.17 23.47
CA ARG A 41 27.20 18.91 22.80
C ARG A 41 25.98 18.09 22.39
N TYR A 42 24.99 17.97 23.29
CA TYR A 42 23.75 17.26 22.98
C TYR A 42 22.97 17.94 21.85
N GLU A 43 22.90 19.27 21.86
CA GLU A 43 22.24 20.05 20.81
C GLU A 43 22.92 19.84 19.46
N GLU A 44 24.26 19.92 19.39
CA GLU A 44 25.02 19.69 18.16
C GLU A 44 24.75 18.31 17.56
N VAL A 45 24.76 17.25 18.38
CA VAL A 45 24.51 15.88 17.93
C VAL A 45 23.06 15.72 17.47
N VAL A 46 22.09 16.12 18.28
CA VAL A 46 20.67 15.92 17.97
C VAL A 46 20.25 16.75 16.76
N VAL A 47 20.67 18.01 16.67
CA VAL A 47 20.36 18.88 15.54
C VAL A 47 21.08 18.40 14.28
N GLY A 48 22.33 17.94 14.40
CA GLY A 48 23.10 17.34 13.31
C GLY A 48 22.40 16.11 12.72
N ASP A 49 22.11 15.12 13.58
CA ASP A 49 21.44 13.87 13.19
C ASP A 49 20.06 14.15 12.59
N LEU A 50 19.30 15.07 13.17
CA LEU A 50 17.97 15.43 12.68
C LEU A 50 18.04 16.10 11.31
N ASN A 51 19.00 17.00 11.08
CA ASN A 51 19.19 17.65 9.80
C ASN A 51 19.64 16.66 8.72
N GLU A 52 20.52 15.72 9.05
CA GLU A 52 20.93 14.67 8.12
C GLU A 52 19.75 13.76 7.76
N ALA A 53 18.98 13.30 8.75
CA ALA A 53 17.80 12.48 8.54
C ALA A 53 16.75 13.21 7.68
N ASN A 54 16.49 14.49 7.97
CA ASN A 54 15.53 15.30 7.22
C ASN A 54 15.99 15.49 5.76
N THR A 55 17.28 15.76 5.55
CA THR A 55 17.87 15.81 4.20
C THR A 55 17.71 14.48 3.46
N GLY A 56 17.92 13.35 4.15
CA GLY A 56 17.70 12.02 3.62
C GLY A 56 16.25 11.77 3.18
N LEU A 57 15.29 12.14 4.04
CA LEU A 57 13.85 12.04 3.78
C LEU A 57 13.42 12.91 2.60
N GLN A 58 13.91 14.16 2.51
CA GLN A 58 13.62 15.04 1.39
C GLN A 58 14.10 14.45 0.06
N ARG A 59 15.34 13.94 0.02
CA ARG A 59 15.87 13.27 -1.18
C ARG A 59 15.05 12.04 -1.55
N GLN A 60 14.58 11.28 -0.56
CA GLN A 60 13.70 10.13 -0.79
C GLN A 60 12.35 10.57 -1.35
N ALA A 61 11.74 11.60 -0.78
CA ALA A 61 10.47 12.18 -1.24
C ALA A 61 10.57 12.60 -2.71
N THR A 62 11.62 13.34 -3.10
CA THR A 62 11.84 13.73 -4.49
C THR A 62 11.96 12.53 -5.44
N ARG A 63 12.69 11.47 -5.03
CA ARG A 63 12.80 10.25 -5.84
C ARG A 63 11.45 9.54 -5.98
N THR A 64 10.66 9.46 -4.91
CA THR A 64 9.35 8.84 -4.95
C THR A 64 8.37 9.64 -5.79
N GLU A 65 8.37 10.98 -5.68
CA GLU A 65 7.55 11.87 -6.51
C GLU A 65 7.88 11.72 -8.00
N ALA A 66 9.16 11.65 -8.36
CA ALA A 66 9.56 11.42 -9.75
C ALA A 66 9.08 10.07 -10.28
N ARG A 67 9.12 9.01 -9.45
CA ARG A 67 8.59 7.69 -9.82
C ARG A 67 7.08 7.71 -9.99
N VAL A 68 6.35 8.39 -9.09
CA VAL A 68 4.89 8.55 -9.18
C VAL A 68 4.53 9.28 -10.47
N ARG A 69 5.15 10.42 -10.77
CA ARG A 69 4.91 11.15 -12.02
C ARG A 69 5.15 10.30 -13.27
N LYS A 70 6.20 9.49 -13.27
CA LYS A 70 6.49 8.56 -14.38
C LYS A 70 5.37 7.52 -14.53
N LEU A 71 4.96 6.89 -13.43
CA LEU A 71 3.87 5.90 -13.44
C LEU A 71 2.53 6.52 -13.84
N GLU A 72 2.25 7.74 -13.39
CA GLU A 72 1.06 8.49 -13.79
C GLU A 72 1.04 8.77 -15.29
N ALA A 73 2.20 9.13 -15.88
CA ALA A 73 2.33 9.29 -17.32
C ALA A 73 2.12 7.97 -18.08
N GLU A 74 2.74 6.88 -17.63
CA GLU A 74 2.54 5.55 -18.22
C GLU A 74 1.08 5.08 -18.13
N LEU A 75 0.40 5.34 -17.02
CA LEU A 75 -1.03 5.04 -16.85
C LEU A 75 -1.91 5.90 -17.74
N TYR A 76 -1.57 7.19 -17.90
CA TYR A 76 -2.26 8.09 -18.80
C TYR A 76 -2.13 7.63 -20.26
N ASP A 77 -0.91 7.27 -20.68
CA ASP A 77 -0.64 6.71 -22.00
C ASP A 77 -1.36 5.37 -22.22
N HIS A 78 -1.39 4.48 -21.24
CA HIS A 78 -2.18 3.24 -21.35
C HIS A 78 -3.70 3.50 -21.41
N ARG A 79 -4.19 4.51 -20.69
CA ARG A 79 -5.61 4.88 -20.67
C ARG A 79 -6.05 5.57 -21.96
N LEU A 80 -5.16 6.30 -22.64
CA LEU A 80 -5.44 6.97 -23.92
C LEU A 80 -4.99 6.18 -25.16
N GLY A 81 -4.03 5.26 -25.00
CA GLY A 81 -3.32 4.56 -26.06
C GLY A 81 -3.97 3.26 -26.55
N ALA A 82 -5.18 2.93 -26.10
CA ALA A 82 -5.97 1.90 -26.74
C ALA A 82 -7.38 2.38 -27.08
N PRO A 83 -7.54 3.28 -28.08
CA PRO A 83 -8.73 3.17 -28.90
C PRO A 83 -8.67 1.77 -29.50
N MET A 84 -9.60 0.90 -29.11
CA MET A 84 -9.85 -0.33 -29.86
C MET A 84 -9.91 0.06 -31.33
N SER A 85 -9.04 -0.51 -32.17
CA SER A 85 -9.07 -0.19 -33.60
C SER A 85 -10.52 -0.37 -34.10
N GLU A 86 -10.99 0.45 -35.04
CA GLU A 86 -12.38 0.33 -35.54
C GLU A 86 -12.68 -1.11 -35.98
N ARG A 87 -11.68 -1.83 -36.50
CA ARG A 87 -11.77 -3.26 -36.80
C ARG A 87 -11.98 -4.11 -35.54
N SER A 88 -11.19 -3.91 -34.49
CA SER A 88 -11.36 -4.60 -33.20
C SER A 88 -12.69 -4.26 -32.52
N ALA A 89 -13.18 -3.03 -32.64
CA ALA A 89 -14.48 -2.60 -32.13
C ALA A 89 -15.64 -3.22 -32.93
N ALA A 90 -15.52 -3.27 -34.26
CA ALA A 90 -16.49 -3.93 -35.14
C ALA A 90 -16.51 -5.46 -34.93
N GLU A 91 -15.34 -6.08 -34.75
CA GLU A 91 -15.18 -7.49 -34.40
C GLU A 91 -15.86 -7.80 -33.06
N LEU A 92 -15.64 -6.97 -32.03
CA LEU A 92 -16.28 -7.12 -30.73
C LEU A 92 -17.80 -6.97 -30.81
N ARG A 93 -18.31 -5.97 -31.56
CA ARG A 93 -19.75 -5.79 -31.80
C ARG A 93 -20.36 -7.01 -32.50
N ARG A 94 -19.73 -7.49 -33.57
CA ARG A 94 -20.18 -8.69 -34.29
C ARG A 94 -20.19 -9.91 -33.38
N ARG A 95 -19.18 -10.08 -32.52
CA ARG A 95 -19.14 -11.19 -31.55
C ARG A 95 -20.20 -11.08 -30.45
N LEU A 96 -20.56 -9.86 -30.04
CA LEU A 96 -21.66 -9.64 -29.10
C LEU A 96 -23.02 -9.95 -29.76
N GLU A 97 -23.21 -9.51 -31.01
CA GLU A 97 -24.42 -9.78 -31.80
C GLU A 97 -24.60 -11.26 -32.14
N THR A 98 -23.52 -11.99 -32.39
CA THR A 98 -23.56 -13.45 -32.62
C THR A 98 -23.53 -14.29 -31.34
N GLY A 99 -23.53 -13.67 -30.16
CA GLY A 99 -23.50 -14.38 -28.87
C GLY A 99 -22.18 -15.10 -28.57
N GLN A 100 -21.12 -14.87 -29.34
CA GLN A 100 -19.81 -15.53 -29.21
C GLN A 100 -18.89 -14.89 -28.17
N VAL A 101 -19.37 -13.90 -27.41
CA VAL A 101 -18.64 -13.41 -26.23
C VAL A 101 -19.00 -14.29 -25.04
N ALA A 102 -18.30 -15.42 -24.93
CA ALA A 102 -18.21 -16.11 -23.65
C ALA A 102 -17.66 -15.11 -22.63
N ARG A 103 -18.47 -14.74 -21.63
CA ARG A 103 -17.99 -13.94 -20.50
C ARG A 103 -16.87 -14.72 -19.84
N ARG A 104 -15.62 -14.40 -20.17
CA ARG A 104 -14.47 -14.91 -19.43
C ARG A 104 -14.45 -14.12 -18.13
N ALA A 105 -15.20 -14.61 -17.14
CA ALA A 105 -15.05 -14.15 -15.76
C ALA A 105 -13.62 -14.50 -15.36
N VAL A 106 -12.72 -13.52 -15.38
CA VAL A 106 -11.38 -13.67 -14.80
C VAL A 106 -11.60 -13.64 -13.29
N LYS A 107 -11.91 -14.79 -12.69
CA LYS A 107 -12.00 -14.93 -11.23
C LYS A 107 -10.60 -15.25 -10.70
N ALA A 108 -10.18 -14.53 -9.66
CA ALA A 108 -8.84 -14.61 -9.09
C ALA A 108 -8.44 -16.07 -8.76
N PRO A 109 -7.17 -16.45 -8.94
CA PRO A 109 -6.70 -17.78 -8.59
C PRO A 109 -6.93 -18.05 -7.09
N GLY A 110 -7.67 -19.12 -6.78
CA GLY A 110 -8.01 -19.52 -5.41
C GLY A 110 -9.43 -19.16 -4.95
N ALA A 111 -10.29 -18.62 -5.81
CA ALA A 111 -11.69 -18.40 -5.46
C ALA A 111 -12.43 -19.73 -5.27
N THR A 112 -13.08 -19.89 -4.11
CA THR A 112 -14.00 -20.98 -3.83
C THR A 112 -15.39 -20.68 -4.39
N CYS A 113 -16.14 -21.73 -4.73
CA CYS A 113 -17.57 -21.59 -5.01
C CYS A 113 -18.32 -21.16 -3.73
N ALA A 114 -19.55 -20.64 -3.88
CA ALA A 114 -20.42 -20.28 -2.74
C ALA A 114 -20.70 -21.47 -1.79
N CYS A 115 -20.46 -22.70 -2.24
CA CYS A 115 -20.52 -23.92 -1.42
C CYS A 115 -19.19 -24.31 -0.73
N GLY A 116 -18.15 -23.48 -0.82
CA GLY A 116 -16.86 -23.68 -0.13
C GLY A 116 -15.89 -24.67 -0.78
N ARG A 117 -16.19 -25.20 -1.97
CA ARG A 117 -15.31 -26.13 -2.71
C ARG A 117 -14.39 -25.42 -3.71
N PRO A 118 -13.22 -26.00 -4.04
CA PRO A 118 -12.34 -25.50 -5.09
C PRO A 118 -13.08 -25.49 -6.44
N ASP A 119 -12.98 -24.36 -7.14
CA ASP A 119 -13.60 -24.18 -8.46
C ASP A 119 -12.92 -25.10 -9.50
N PRO A 120 -13.66 -25.98 -10.21
CA PRO A 120 -13.08 -26.91 -11.18
C PRO A 120 -12.54 -26.22 -12.46
N GLY A 121 -12.67 -24.91 -12.60
CA GLY A 121 -12.21 -24.16 -13.77
C GLY A 121 -13.28 -24.04 -14.86
N PRO A 122 -12.91 -23.62 -16.08
CA PRO A 122 -13.89 -23.22 -17.09
C PRO A 122 -14.77 -24.39 -17.55
N CYS A 123 -16.03 -24.34 -17.10
CA CYS A 123 -17.24 -25.03 -17.57
C CYS A 123 -17.02 -26.32 -18.39
N GLN A 124 -16.84 -27.46 -17.71
CA GLN A 124 -17.18 -28.75 -18.28
C GLN A 124 -18.69 -29.01 -18.12
N PRO A 125 -19.36 -29.63 -19.12
CA PRO A 125 -20.76 -30.01 -18.98
C PRO A 125 -20.90 -31.02 -17.83
N CYS A 126 -21.90 -30.81 -16.96
CA CYS A 126 -22.20 -31.77 -15.91
C CYS A 126 -22.59 -33.12 -16.55
N PRO A 127 -21.99 -34.25 -16.13
CA PRO A 127 -22.15 -35.52 -16.82
C PRO A 127 -23.58 -36.08 -16.84
N ASP A 128 -24.49 -35.60 -15.98
CA ASP A 128 -25.80 -36.26 -15.78
C ASP A 128 -27.04 -35.36 -15.93
N ASN A 129 -26.94 -34.23 -16.64
CA ASN A 129 -28.12 -33.42 -17.02
C ASN A 129 -29.09 -33.08 -15.84
N THR A 130 -28.57 -33.01 -14.61
CA THR A 130 -29.37 -32.78 -13.42
C THR A 130 -29.42 -31.28 -13.10
N PRO A 131 -30.61 -30.72 -12.85
CA PRO A 131 -30.75 -29.32 -12.47
C PRO A 131 -30.27 -29.14 -11.03
N SER A 132 -28.98 -28.87 -10.84
CA SER A 132 -28.47 -28.46 -9.53
C SER A 132 -28.73 -26.96 -9.37
N LEU A 133 -29.50 -26.59 -8.35
CA LEU A 133 -29.81 -25.22 -7.93
C LEU A 133 -28.59 -24.41 -7.45
N HIS A 134 -27.36 -24.92 -7.63
CA HIS A 134 -26.14 -24.36 -7.05
C HIS A 134 -25.15 -23.76 -8.05
N CYS A 135 -25.46 -23.78 -9.36
CA CYS A 135 -24.72 -23.01 -10.35
C CYS A 135 -25.60 -21.86 -10.84
N ALA A 136 -25.37 -20.65 -10.32
CA ALA A 136 -25.72 -19.43 -11.03
C ALA A 136 -24.74 -19.21 -12.20
N CYS A 137 -24.63 -20.21 -13.07
CA CYS A 137 -24.07 -20.07 -14.39
C CYS A 137 -25.28 -20.10 -15.33
N ASP A 138 -25.60 -18.96 -15.94
CA ASP A 138 -26.50 -18.91 -17.09
C ASP A 138 -25.84 -19.68 -18.24
N CYS A 139 -25.95 -21.01 -18.20
CA CYS A 139 -25.61 -21.88 -19.30
C CYS A 139 -26.84 -21.93 -20.21
N THR A 140 -26.88 -21.06 -21.23
CA THR A 140 -27.84 -21.24 -22.33
C THR A 140 -27.64 -22.61 -22.96
N PRO A 141 -28.66 -23.49 -23.00
CA PRO A 141 -28.52 -24.78 -23.65
C PRO A 141 -28.32 -24.57 -25.15
N ALA A 142 -27.27 -25.17 -25.70
CA ALA A 142 -27.14 -25.30 -27.15
C ALA A 142 -28.32 -26.15 -27.64
N ARG A 143 -29.17 -25.59 -28.51
CA ARG A 143 -30.23 -26.36 -29.18
C ARG A 143 -29.59 -27.54 -29.89
N ALA A 144 -29.97 -28.74 -29.48
CA ALA A 144 -29.72 -29.95 -30.26
C ALA A 144 -30.52 -29.83 -31.57
N GLU A 145 -29.83 -29.68 -32.69
CA GLU A 145 -30.44 -29.93 -33.99
C GLU A 145 -30.68 -31.45 -34.08
N HIS A 146 -31.93 -31.84 -33.86
CA HIS A 146 -32.41 -33.16 -34.22
C HIS A 146 -32.30 -33.29 -35.75
N GLY A 147 -31.37 -34.12 -36.21
CA GLY A 147 -31.31 -34.57 -37.59
C GLY A 147 -32.47 -35.54 -37.86
N GLU A 148 -33.54 -35.02 -38.44
CA GLU A 148 -34.58 -35.80 -39.12
C GLU A 148 -34.48 -35.55 -40.62
N GLY A 149 -34.28 -36.61 -41.41
CA GLY A 149 -34.64 -36.64 -42.83
C GLY A 149 -33.53 -36.94 -43.83
N ALA A 150 -33.21 -38.23 -44.02
CA ALA A 150 -32.83 -38.76 -45.34
C ALA A 150 -32.94 -40.30 -45.35
N ALA A 151 -34.17 -40.81 -45.48
CA ALA A 151 -34.42 -42.15 -45.98
C ALA A 151 -35.14 -42.00 -47.32
N GLY A 152 -34.47 -42.37 -48.41
CA GLY A 152 -34.95 -42.20 -49.77
C GLY A 152 -33.98 -42.81 -50.78
N MET A 153 -33.83 -44.13 -50.71
CA MET A 153 -33.63 -45.06 -51.84
C MET A 153 -33.67 -46.49 -51.32
#